data_AF-A0A653V7H7-F1
#
_entry.id   AF-A0A653V7H7-F1
#
_cell.length_a   1.000
_cell.length_b   1.000
_cell.length_c   1.000
_cell.angle_alpha   90.00
_cell.angle_beta   90.00
_cell.angle_gamma   90.00
#
_symmetry.space_group_name_H-M   'P 1'
#
loop_
_entity.id
_entity.type
_entity.pdbx_description
1 polymer ?
#
loop_
_entity_poly.entity_id
_entity_poly.type
_entity_poly.pdbx_seq_one_letter_code
_entity_poly.pdbx_strand_id
1 'polypeptide(L)'
;MLPIENSTKNGETMTDALPQDARDAIRAELEADSPEYREATAEGQWTKPNHGPSPLLTLRVPAETLEALQALAAKNGVSLSTLTRGFILEGLAAHQGDDLRVAIERLERDLAAVKARALAS
;
A
#
# COMPACT_ATOMS: atom_id res chain seq x y z
N MET A 1 -4.11 23.79 -54.50
CA MET A 1 -3.31 24.17 -53.32
C MET A 1 -4.30 24.64 -52.27
N LEU A 2 -4.73 23.72 -51.40
CA LEU A 2 -5.70 23.97 -50.33
C LEU A 2 -4.92 24.22 -49.03
N PRO A 3 -5.27 25.21 -48.21
CA PRO A 3 -4.64 25.38 -46.91
C PRO A 3 -5.17 24.30 -45.94
N ILE A 4 -4.25 23.58 -45.30
CA ILE A 4 -4.56 22.62 -44.24
C ILE A 4 -4.72 23.43 -42.95
N GLU A 5 -5.95 23.52 -42.45
CA GLU A 5 -6.23 24.01 -41.10
C GLU A 5 -5.62 23.05 -40.08
N ASN A 6 -4.57 23.49 -39.39
CA ASN A 6 -3.98 22.73 -38.30
C ASN A 6 -4.84 22.92 -37.06
N SER A 7 -5.83 22.03 -36.89
CA SER A 7 -6.69 21.95 -35.71
C SER A 7 -5.87 21.45 -34.53
N THR A 8 -5.36 22.36 -33.69
CA THR A 8 -4.81 22.03 -32.38
C THR A 8 -5.95 21.61 -31.47
N LYS A 9 -6.28 20.31 -31.48
CA LYS A 9 -6.99 19.68 -30.37
C LYS A 9 -6.09 19.77 -29.14
N ASN A 10 -6.53 20.55 -28.16
CA ASN A 10 -5.97 20.63 -26.82
C ASN A 10 -5.74 19.21 -26.29
N GLY A 11 -4.48 18.80 -26.25
CA GLY A 11 -4.06 17.69 -25.40
C GLY A 11 -4.17 18.19 -23.97
N GLU A 12 -5.20 17.73 -23.26
CA GLU A 12 -5.23 17.77 -21.80
C GLU A 12 -4.03 16.97 -21.31
N THR A 13 -2.93 17.67 -21.05
CA THR A 13 -1.91 17.21 -20.14
C THR A 13 -2.59 17.09 -18.78
N MET A 14 -3.11 15.90 -18.44
CA MET A 14 -3.34 15.53 -17.04
C MET A 14 -1.97 15.61 -16.38
N THR A 15 -1.68 16.79 -15.83
CA THR A 15 -0.49 17.00 -15.01
C THR A 15 -0.59 16.04 -13.84
N ASP A 16 0.39 15.16 -13.77
CA ASP A 16 0.77 14.28 -12.65
C ASP A 16 1.19 15.10 -11.41
N ALA A 17 0.48 16.20 -11.18
CA ALA A 17 0.74 17.17 -10.14
C ALA A 17 -0.10 16.75 -8.94
N LEU A 18 0.60 16.31 -7.88
CA LEU A 18 -0.01 16.07 -6.58
C LEU A 18 -1.00 17.20 -6.23
N PRO A 19 -2.21 16.86 -5.76
CA PRO A 19 -3.17 17.82 -5.23
C PRO A 19 -2.50 18.77 -4.22
N GLN A 20 -2.92 20.04 -4.20
CA GLN A 20 -2.25 21.08 -3.44
C GLN A 20 -2.23 20.79 -1.93
N ASP A 21 -3.32 20.26 -1.41
CA ASP A 21 -3.46 19.72 -0.06
C ASP A 21 -2.44 18.61 0.25
N ALA A 22 -2.21 17.68 -0.68
CA ALA A 22 -1.20 16.63 -0.51
C ALA A 22 0.22 17.21 -0.48
N ARG A 23 0.52 18.24 -1.29
CA ARG A 23 1.82 18.92 -1.27
C ARG A 23 2.06 19.68 0.03
N ASP A 24 1.02 20.35 0.52
CA ASP A 24 1.08 21.13 1.76
C ASP A 24 1.24 20.21 2.98
N ALA A 25 0.57 19.04 2.97
CA ALA A 25 0.74 18.01 3.98
C ALA A 25 2.17 17.43 4.00
N ILE A 26 2.75 17.11 2.84
CA ILE A 26 4.13 16.61 2.73
C ILE A 26 5.13 17.67 3.22
N ARG A 27 4.94 18.94 2.85
CA ARG A 27 5.80 20.03 3.33
C ARG A 27 5.74 20.17 4.85
N ALA A 28 4.53 20.16 5.42
CA ALA A 28 4.34 20.25 6.86
C ALA A 28 5.01 19.09 7.61
N GLU A 29 5.00 17.87 7.04
CA GLU A 29 5.72 16.73 7.61
C GLU A 29 7.24 16.92 7.61
N LEU A 30 7.80 17.40 6.49
CA LEU A 30 9.25 17.64 6.36
C LEU A 30 9.73 18.75 7.31
N GLU A 31 8.95 19.82 7.44
CA GLU A 31 9.25 20.93 8.35
C GLU A 31 9.15 20.48 9.83
N ALA A 32 8.18 19.63 10.17
CA ALA A 32 8.03 19.09 11.51
C ALA A 32 9.15 18.11 11.94
N ASP A 33 9.94 17.62 10.99
CA ASP A 33 11.13 16.78 11.22
C ASP A 33 12.45 17.57 11.21
N SER A 34 12.41 18.90 11.04
CA SER A 34 13.59 19.76 11.14
C SER A 34 14.12 19.88 12.58
N PRO A 35 15.45 20.00 12.77
CA PRO A 35 16.05 20.29 14.08
C PRO A 35 15.47 21.55 14.73
N GLU A 36 15.28 22.61 13.94
CA GLU A 36 14.80 23.90 14.41
C GLU A 36 13.37 23.80 14.97
N TYR A 37 12.50 23.04 14.31
CA TYR A 37 11.14 22.80 14.79
C TYR A 37 11.12 21.95 16.07
N ARG A 38 11.99 20.94 16.15
CA ARG A 38 12.12 20.08 17.35
C ARG A 38 12.65 20.84 18.56
N GLU A 39 13.58 21.77 18.35
CA GLU A 39 14.14 22.62 19.41
C GLU A 39 13.17 23.71 19.88
N ALA A 40 12.34 24.24 18.98
CA ALA A 40 11.34 25.25 19.30
C ALA A 40 10.07 24.70 19.97
N THR A 41 9.83 23.38 19.88
CA THR A 41 8.62 22.74 20.40
C THR A 41 8.83 22.28 21.84
N ALA A 42 7.91 22.64 22.75
CA ALA A 42 7.96 22.20 24.13
C ALA A 42 7.92 20.67 24.26
N GLU A 43 8.63 20.13 25.24
CA GLU A 43 8.69 18.69 25.49
C GLU A 43 7.27 18.13 25.73
N GLY A 44 6.90 17.07 24.99
CA GLY A 44 5.55 16.50 25.02
C GLY A 44 4.50 17.18 24.12
N GLN A 45 4.81 18.32 23.49
CA GLN A 45 3.95 18.95 22.48
C GLN A 45 4.34 18.62 21.04
N TRP A 46 5.46 17.93 20.84
CA TRP A 46 5.83 17.41 19.54
C TRP A 46 4.82 16.36 19.09
N THR A 47 3.98 16.75 18.14
CA THR A 47 3.10 15.84 17.40
C THR A 47 3.36 16.11 15.92
N LYS A 48 3.69 15.07 15.16
CA LYS A 48 3.78 15.23 13.70
C LYS A 48 2.40 15.67 13.19
N PRO A 49 2.29 16.62 12.25
CA PRO A 49 1.01 17.18 11.80
C PRO A 49 0.00 16.12 11.31
N ASN A 50 0.48 15.00 10.78
CA ASN A 50 -0.33 13.88 10.32
C ASN A 50 -0.35 12.69 11.30
N HIS A 51 0.12 12.86 12.52
CA HIS A 51 0.09 11.84 13.56
C HIS A 51 -1.27 11.82 14.26
N GLY A 52 -2.30 11.46 13.48
CA GLY A 52 -3.49 10.88 14.08
C GLY A 52 -3.11 9.59 14.81
N PRO A 53 -3.85 9.19 15.86
CA PRO A 53 -3.63 7.89 16.48
C PRO A 53 -3.77 6.81 15.39
N SER A 54 -2.65 6.17 15.04
CA SER A 54 -2.67 5.07 14.08
C SER A 54 -3.48 3.93 14.72
N PRO A 55 -4.60 3.50 14.14
CA PRO A 55 -5.36 2.40 14.69
C PRO A 55 -4.46 1.15 14.72
N LEU A 56 -4.32 0.56 15.91
CA LEU A 56 -3.59 -0.68 16.10
C LEU A 56 -4.57 -1.84 15.90
N LEU A 57 -4.28 -2.70 14.92
CA LEU A 57 -4.97 -3.97 14.76
C LEU A 57 -4.17 -5.07 15.47
N THR A 58 -4.74 -5.66 16.51
CA THR A 58 -4.17 -6.83 17.19
C THR A 58 -4.91 -8.09 16.77
N LEU A 59 -4.17 -9.07 16.27
CA LEU A 59 -4.72 -10.35 15.80
C LEU A 59 -4.12 -11.49 16.62
N ARG A 60 -4.94 -12.50 16.91
CA ARG A 60 -4.46 -13.79 17.41
C ARG A 60 -4.24 -14.70 16.20
N VAL A 61 -3.05 -15.26 16.10
CA VAL A 61 -2.68 -16.23 15.07
C VAL A 61 -2.08 -17.47 15.74
N PRO A 62 -2.13 -18.64 15.08
CA PRO A 62 -1.40 -19.81 15.55
C PRO A 62 0.11 -19.52 15.66
N ALA A 63 0.78 -20.16 16.62
CA ALA A 63 2.19 -19.89 16.91
C ALA A 63 3.07 -20.22 15.70
N GLU A 64 2.80 -21.34 15.03
CA GLU A 64 3.48 -21.77 13.82
C GLU A 64 3.34 -20.76 12.66
N THR A 65 2.22 -20.05 12.60
CA THR A 65 1.99 -19.00 11.59
C THR A 65 2.84 -17.78 11.90
N LEU A 66 2.90 -17.37 13.18
CA LEU A 66 3.75 -16.26 13.60
C LEU A 66 5.23 -16.55 13.32
N GLU A 67 5.70 -17.75 13.64
CA GLU A 67 7.08 -18.18 13.38
C GLU A 67 7.41 -18.15 11.88
N ALA A 68 6.51 -18.67 11.03
CA ALA A 68 6.68 -18.63 9.59
C ALA A 68 6.76 -17.19 9.04
N LEU A 69 5.91 -16.29 9.54
CA LEU A 69 5.92 -14.88 9.16
C LEU A 69 7.21 -14.17 9.62
N GLN A 70 7.70 -14.47 10.83
CA GLN A 70 8.95 -13.93 11.34
C GLN A 70 10.15 -14.39 10.50
N ALA A 71 10.21 -15.68 10.17
CA ALA A 71 11.26 -16.23 9.32
C ALA A 71 11.25 -15.60 7.92
N LEU A 72 10.05 -15.41 7.34
CA LEU A 72 9.90 -14.76 6.04
C LEU A 72 10.31 -13.28 6.08
N ALA A 73 9.95 -12.55 7.14
CA ALA A 73 10.34 -11.15 7.30
C ALA A 73 11.87 -11.01 7.42
N ALA A 74 12.50 -11.87 8.23
CA ALA A 74 13.95 -11.91 8.38
C ALA A 74 14.67 -12.23 7.07
N LYS A 75 14.18 -13.23 6.31
CA LYS A 75 14.73 -13.58 4.99
C LYS A 75 14.67 -12.42 3.99
N ASN A 76 13.62 -11.61 4.06
CA ASN A 76 13.42 -10.45 3.18
C ASN A 76 14.05 -9.16 3.73
N GLY A 77 14.70 -9.19 4.90
CA GLY A 77 15.34 -8.02 5.50
C GLY A 77 14.38 -6.91 5.94
N VAL A 78 13.12 -7.24 6.23
CA VAL A 78 12.08 -6.27 6.63
C VAL A 78 11.51 -6.62 8.01
N SER A 79 10.84 -5.66 8.65
CA SER A 79 10.12 -5.94 9.90
C SER A 79 8.87 -6.81 9.65
N LEU A 80 8.48 -7.59 10.66
CA LEU A 80 7.22 -8.35 10.63
C LEU A 80 6.03 -7.45 10.32
N SER A 81 5.96 -6.26 10.94
CA SER A 81 4.90 -5.29 10.68
C SER A 81 4.86 -4.79 9.23
N THR A 82 6.02 -4.62 8.59
CA THR A 82 6.11 -4.23 7.18
C THR A 82 5.62 -5.35 6.28
N LEU A 83 6.09 -6.58 6.51
CA LEU A 83 5.65 -7.76 5.77
C LEU A 83 4.13 -7.97 5.90
N THR A 84 3.60 -7.92 7.12
CA THR A 84 2.16 -8.10 7.37
C THR A 84 1.32 -7.01 6.70
N ARG A 85 1.76 -5.74 6.73
CA ARG A 85 1.08 -4.66 6.00
C ARG A 85 1.09 -4.91 4.49
N GLY A 86 2.20 -5.42 3.95
CA GLY A 86 2.29 -5.82 2.54
C GLY A 86 1.22 -6.85 2.16
N PHE A 87 1.09 -7.93 2.94
CA PHE A 87 0.04 -8.93 2.70
C PHE A 87 -1.38 -8.39 2.81
N ILE A 88 -1.64 -7.50 3.77
CA ILE A 88 -2.96 -6.88 3.91
C ILE A 88 -3.28 -6.03 2.66
N LEU A 89 -2.34 -5.21 2.21
CA LEU A 89 -2.52 -4.36 1.03
C LEU A 89 -2.66 -5.20 -0.25
N GLU A 90 -1.85 -6.23 -0.41
CA GLU A 90 -1.94 -7.18 -1.52
C GLU A 90 -3.31 -7.90 -1.51
N GLY A 91 -3.75 -8.38 -0.36
CA GLY A 91 -5.07 -9.00 -0.21
C GLY A 91 -6.21 -8.02 -0.56
N LEU A 92 -6.16 -6.79 -0.05
CA LEU A 92 -7.17 -5.77 -0.36
C LEU A 92 -7.19 -5.42 -1.85
N ALA A 93 -6.02 -5.29 -2.49
CA ALA A 93 -5.91 -5.03 -3.92
C ALA A 93 -6.40 -6.23 -4.76
N ALA A 94 -6.03 -7.45 -4.36
CA ALA A 94 -6.44 -8.68 -5.03
C ALA A 94 -7.94 -8.97 -4.91
N HIS A 95 -8.60 -8.40 -3.90
CA HIS A 95 -10.04 -8.53 -3.65
C HIS A 95 -10.82 -7.24 -3.94
N GLN A 96 -10.17 -6.22 -4.50
CA GLN A 96 -10.81 -4.96 -4.83
C GLN A 96 -11.74 -5.17 -6.04
N GLY A 97 -13.03 -5.35 -5.77
CA GLY A 97 -14.03 -5.65 -6.80
C GLY A 97 -14.29 -7.14 -7.02
N ASP A 98 -13.81 -8.02 -6.15
CA ASP A 98 -14.16 -9.44 -6.19
C ASP A 98 -15.66 -9.62 -5.83
N ASP A 99 -16.46 -9.96 -6.83
CA ASP A 99 -17.73 -10.65 -6.63
C ASP A 99 -17.39 -12.06 -6.09
N LEU A 100 -18.09 -12.51 -5.04
CA LEU A 100 -17.91 -13.82 -4.40
C LEU A 100 -17.82 -14.97 -5.42
N ARG A 101 -18.55 -14.84 -6.53
CA ARG A 101 -18.49 -15.77 -7.65
C ARG A 101 -17.09 -15.90 -8.27
N VAL A 102 -16.41 -14.78 -8.52
CA VAL A 102 -15.07 -14.75 -9.12
C VAL A 102 -14.03 -15.37 -8.19
N ALA A 103 -14.17 -15.14 -6.88
CA ALA A 103 -13.32 -15.75 -5.87
C ALA A 103 -13.46 -17.29 -5.84
N ILE A 104 -14.69 -17.81 -5.95
CA ILE A 104 -14.97 -19.24 -6.05
C ILE A 104 -14.38 -19.84 -7.33
N GLU A 105 -14.60 -19.19 -8.48
CA GLU A 105 -14.06 -19.64 -9.78
C GLU A 105 -12.52 -19.66 -9.80
N ARG A 106 -11.86 -18.79 -9.03
CA ARG A 106 -10.39 -18.81 -8.85
C ARG A 106 -9.96 -20.00 -7.99
N LEU A 107 -10.61 -20.22 -6.85
CA LEU A 107 -10.35 -21.34 -5.94
C LEU A 107 -10.49 -22.70 -6.64
N GLU A 108 -11.53 -22.87 -7.46
CA GLU A 108 -11.73 -24.10 -8.23
C GLU A 108 -10.58 -24.38 -9.21
N ARG A 109 -10.08 -23.32 -9.89
CA ARG A 109 -8.93 -23.43 -10.81
C ARG A 109 -7.65 -23.78 -10.06
N ASP A 110 -7.37 -23.12 -8.95
CA ASP A 110 -6.17 -23.37 -8.15
C ASP A 110 -6.18 -24.80 -7.61
N LEU A 111 -7.33 -25.27 -7.13
CA LEU A 111 -7.50 -26.65 -6.68
C LEU A 111 -7.29 -27.67 -7.81
N ALA A 112 -7.80 -27.38 -9.01
CA ALA A 112 -7.60 -28.23 -10.18
C ALA A 112 -6.11 -28.32 -10.57
N ALA A 113 -5.38 -27.20 -10.53
CA ALA A 113 -3.95 -27.17 -10.82
C ALA A 113 -3.13 -27.99 -9.79
N VAL A 114 -3.46 -27.87 -8.50
CA VAL A 114 -2.83 -28.67 -7.44
C VAL A 114 -3.10 -30.17 -7.64
N LYS A 115 -4.35 -30.55 -7.93
CA LYS A 115 -4.71 -31.96 -8.21
C LYS A 115 -3.97 -32.52 -9.41
N ALA A 116 -3.90 -31.76 -10.51
CA ALA A 116 -3.19 -32.17 -11.71
C ALA A 116 -1.70 -32.41 -11.43
N ARG A 117 -1.08 -31.52 -10.64
CA ARG A 117 0.33 -31.65 -10.24
C ARG A 117 0.58 -32.88 -9.36
N ALA A 118 -0.32 -33.14 -8.41
CA ALA A 118 -0.24 -34.29 -7.52
C ALA A 118 -0.41 -35.63 -8.25
N LEU A 119 -1.23 -35.68 -9.31
CA LEU A 119 -1.45 -36.88 -10.13
C LEU A 119 -0.36 -37.09 -11.20
N ALA A 120 0.44 -36.06 -11.49
CA ALA A 120 1.56 -36.13 -12.41
C ALA A 120 2.91 -36.45 -11.72
N SER A 121 2.90 -36.60 -10.39
CA SER A 121 4.02 -37.07 -9.55
C SER A 121 3.79 -38.51 -9.11
#